data_AF-A0A8S0RD94-F1
#
_entry.id   AF-A0A8S0RD94-F1
#
_cell.length_a   1.000
_cell.length_b   1.000
_cell.length_c   1.000
_cell.angle_alpha   90.00
_cell.angle_beta   90.00
_cell.angle_gamma   90.00
#
_symmetry.space_group_name_H-M   'P 1'
#
loop_
_entity.id
_entity.type
_entity.pdbx_description
1 polymer ?
#
loop_
_entity_poly.entity_id
_entity_poly.type
_entity_poly.pdbx_seq_one_letter_code
_entity_poly.pdbx_strand_id
1 'polypeptide(L)' 'MEVSQRPPMAVTNAVSWRSEGIRYKKNEVFPDIVESVLLLVTSNGQIIRLDVVGALKMLMYL' A
#
# COMPACT_ATOMS: atom_id res chain seq x y z
N MET A 1 -30.94 -28.30 -6.33
CA MET A 1 -29.52 -28.58 -6.05
C MET A 1 -28.91 -27.24 -5.68
N GLU A 2 -28.81 -26.95 -4.39
CA GLU A 2 -28.25 -25.69 -3.91
C GLU A 2 -26.77 -25.63 -4.30
N VAL A 3 -26.42 -24.68 -5.16
CA VAL A 3 -25.02 -24.38 -5.45
C VAL A 3 -24.48 -23.66 -4.22
N SER A 4 -23.88 -24.42 -3.31
CA SER A 4 -23.00 -23.88 -2.28
C SER A 4 -21.95 -23.01 -2.98
N GLN A 5 -22.03 -21.69 -2.79
CA GLN A 5 -21.00 -20.77 -3.26
C GLN A 5 -19.71 -21.12 -2.53
N ARG A 6 -18.83 -21.85 -3.21
CA ARG A 6 -17.48 -22.10 -2.69
C ARG A 6 -16.80 -20.74 -2.55
N PRO A 7 -16.29 -20.39 -1.36
CA PRO A 7 -15.62 -19.12 -1.17
C PRO A 7 -14.44 -19.00 -2.15
N PRO A 8 -14.14 -17.80 -2.66
CA PRO A 8 -13.03 -17.62 -3.59
C PRO A 8 -11.74 -18.20 -3.00
N MET A 9 -10.93 -18.88 -3.82
CA MET A 9 -9.67 -19.51 -3.35
C MET A 9 -8.74 -18.52 -2.63
N ALA A 10 -8.81 -17.23 -2.96
CA ALA A 10 -8.07 -16.17 -2.27
C ALA A 10 -8.38 -16.09 -0.75
N VAL A 11 -9.55 -16.53 -0.29
CA VAL A 11 -9.91 -16.48 1.14
C VAL A 11 -9.29 -17.64 1.94
N THR A 12 -8.96 -18.75 1.28
CA THR A 12 -8.43 -19.96 1.93
C THR A 12 -6.95 -20.20 1.65
N ASN A 13 -6.29 -19.34 0.87
CA ASN A 13 -4.89 -19.48 0.50
C ASN A 13 -3.98 -18.63 1.41
N ALA A 14 -2.71 -19.02 1.56
CA ALA A 14 -1.72 -18.30 2.38
C ALA A 14 -1.45 -16.87 1.87
N VAL A 15 -1.73 -16.62 0.58
CA VAL A 15 -1.70 -15.30 -0.04
C VAL A 15 -3.14 -14.89 -0.36
N SER A 16 -3.72 -14.03 0.47
CA SER A 16 -5.14 -13.64 0.39
C SER A 16 -5.39 -12.30 -0.30
N TRP A 17 -4.35 -11.50 -0.52
CA TRP A 17 -4.44 -10.14 -1.05
C TRP A 17 -4.17 -10.05 -2.56
N ARG A 18 -3.81 -11.16 -3.22
CA ARG A 18 -3.53 -11.22 -4.67
C ARG A 18 -4.13 -12.48 -5.28
N SER A 19 -4.98 -12.28 -6.29
CA SER A 19 -5.53 -13.38 -7.09
C SER A 19 -4.49 -13.94 -8.06
N GLU A 20 -4.58 -15.24 -8.33
CA GLU A 20 -3.74 -15.93 -9.31
C GLU A 20 -4.17 -15.60 -10.76
N GLY A 21 -3.27 -15.78 -11.72
CA GLY A 21 -3.57 -15.69 -13.15
C GLY A 21 -3.69 -14.27 -13.74
N ILE A 22 -3.43 -13.22 -12.95
CA ILE A 22 -3.35 -11.84 -13.44
C ILE A 22 -2.22 -11.74 -14.46
N ARG A 23 -2.50 -11.15 -15.64
CA ARG A 23 -1.53 -10.88 -16.69
C ARG A 23 -1.85 -9.54 -17.35
N TYR A 24 -0.83 -8.70 -17.53
CA TYR A 24 -0.94 -7.45 -18.26
C TYR A 24 -0.24 -7.55 -19.61
N LYS A 25 -0.65 -6.71 -20.58
CA LYS A 25 0.02 -6.61 -21.88
C LYS A 25 1.43 -6.01 -21.75
N LYS A 26 1.61 -5.12 -20.78
CA LYS A 26 2.88 -4.50 -20.39
C LYS A 26 2.93 -4.50 -18.87
N ASN A 27 4.04 -4.98 -18.34
CA ASN A 27 4.26 -5.06 -16.91
C ASN A 27 4.97 -3.79 -16.44
N GLU A 28 4.32 -3.02 -15.57
CA GLU A 28 4.82 -1.74 -15.09
C GLU A 28 4.53 -1.57 -13.60
N VAL A 29 5.41 -0.85 -12.91
CA VAL A 29 5.30 -0.54 -11.48
C VAL A 29 5.56 0.94 -11.30
N PHE A 30 4.71 1.59 -10.51
CA PHE A 30 4.77 3.02 -10.22
C PHE A 30 4.94 3.20 -8.70
N PRO A 31 6.19 3.32 -8.21
CA PRO A 31 6.46 3.60 -6.81
C PRO A 31 6.37 5.10 -6.52
N ASP A 32 5.58 5.46 -5.50
CA ASP A 32 5.52 6.81 -4.95
C ASP A 32 6.07 6.82 -3.53
N ILE A 33 7.10 7.63 -3.29
CA ILE A 33 7.63 7.89 -1.95
C ILE A 33 6.97 9.17 -1.45
N VAL A 34 6.18 9.05 -0.39
CA VAL A 34 5.47 10.17 0.23
C VAL A 34 6.05 10.41 1.61
N GLU A 35 6.61 11.60 1.81
CA GLU A 35 7.16 12.02 3.09
C GLU A 35 6.31 13.14 3.70
N SER A 36 6.02 13.01 4.99
CA SER A 36 5.31 14.01 5.77
C SER A 36 6.22 14.50 6.89
N VAL A 37 6.51 15.80 6.89
CA VAL A 37 7.32 16.43 7.92
C VAL A 37 6.41 16.99 9.00
N LEU A 38 6.57 16.50 10.23
CA LEU A 38 5.93 17.06 11.42
C LEU A 38 6.95 17.94 12.12
N LEU A 39 6.71 19.26 12.07
CA LEU A 39 7.59 20.25 12.67
C LEU A 39 6.82 21.07 13.72
N LEU A 40 7.35 21.13 14.94
CA LEU A 40 6.88 21.99 16.01
C LEU A 40 7.95 23.05 16.32
N VAL A 41 7.59 24.33 16.15
CA VAL A 41 8.49 25.47 16.36
C VAL A 41 7.91 26.42 17.41
N THR A 42 8.76 26.94 18.30
CA THR A 42 8.40 28.03 19.23
C THR A 42 8.23 29.36 18.51
N SER A 43 7.58 30.34 19.15
CA SER A 43 7.52 31.73 18.67
C SER A 43 8.90 32.37 18.49
N ASN A 44 9.92 31.86 19.18
CA ASN A 44 11.30 32.35 19.11
C ASN A 44 12.12 31.66 18.00
N GLY A 45 11.48 30.80 17.19
CA GLY A 45 12.12 30.10 16.07
C GLY A 45 12.91 28.84 16.45
N GLN A 46 12.91 28.43 17.73
CA GLN A 46 13.54 27.18 18.15
C GLN A 46 12.66 25.98 17.82
N ILE A 47 13.27 24.93 17.26
CA ILE A 47 12.61 23.66 16.93
C ILE A 47 12.46 22.83 18.20
N ILE A 48 11.22 22.49 18.55
CA ILE A 48 10.92 21.61 19.69
C ILE A 48 10.92 20.15 19.24
N ARG A 49 10.37 19.89 18.05
CA ARG A 49 10.24 18.54 17.50
C ARG A 49 10.28 18.58 15.99
N LEU A 50 11.00 17.63 15.41
CA LEU A 50 11.08 17.39 13.97
C LEU A 50 11.05 15.88 13.76
N ASP A 51 9.93 15.39 13.24
CA ASP A 51 9.77 13.99 12.85
C ASP A 51 9.43 13.93 11.36
N VAL A 52 9.91 12.88 10.69
CA VAL A 52 9.54 12.59 9.30
C VAL A 52 8.86 11.23 9.26
N VAL A 53 7.65 11.19 8.70
CA VAL A 53 6.90 9.96 8.46
C VAL A 53 6.91 9.69 6.96
N GLY A 54 7.59 8.63 6.55
CA GLY A 54 7.64 8.16 5.17
C GLY A 54 6.63 7.05 4.90
N ALA A 55 6.05 7.02 3.71
CA ALA A 55 5.25 5.92 3.20
C ALA A 55 5.63 5.63 1.74
N LEU A 56 5.86 4.35 1.44
CA LEU A 56 5.99 3.87 0.07
C LEU A 56 4.61 3.39 -0.41
N LYS A 57 4.06 4.07 -1.40
CA LYS A 57 2.82 3.66 -2.08
C LYS A 57 3.18 3.03 -3.41
N MET A 58 2.55 1.90 -3.71
CA MET A 58 2.86 1.13 -4.90
C MET A 58 1.59 0.95 -5.72
N LEU A 59 1.65 1.35 -6.98
CA LEU A 59 0.67 0.93 -7.98
C LEU A 59 1.35 -0.06 -8.92
N MET A 60 0.79 -1.27 -9.02
CA MET A 60 1.45 -2.39 -9.66
C MET A 60 0.57 -3.05 -10.71
N TYR A 61 1.08 -3.13 -11.95
CA TYR A 61 0.48 -3.86 -13.05
C TYR A 61 1.44 -4.98 -13.48
N LEU A 62 1.40 -6.12 -12.78
CA LEU A 62 2.16 -7.35 -13.08
C LEU A 62 1.26 -8.58 -13.21
#